data_AF-A0A8D2PTX5-F1
#
_entry.id   AF-A0A8D2PTX5-F1
#
_cell.length_a   1.000
_cell.length_b   1.000
_cell.length_c   1.000
_cell.angle_alpha   90.00
_cell.angle_beta   90.00
_cell.angle_gamma   90.00
#
_symmetry.space_group_name_H-M   'P 1'
#
loop_
_entity.id
_entity.type
_entity.pdbx_description
1 polymer ?
#
loop_
_entity_poly.entity_id
_entity_poly.type
_entity_poly.pdbx_seq_one_letter_code
_entity_poly.pdbx_strand_id
1 'polypeptide(L)'
;MGVAAVPWRADVPLRVFGIVPQQLERNRLWRLLFAMYECSSIYRYGRVELNLFISEKEYTVLTAKPGKSKIYQALTVLAQLGYEIELLHKEPWSSFATNLKNGKLAIPKTVQVPNDHLCLVRLTPQENLFTGGLKPSNASTFIFMVKQSFAKPKSKLTDRLNSWSLDNSDRLLKALEIPKKAAMCNLYPEDYKRLFEALQNSDMFAETLFHDEVLASTRTMYL
;
A
#
# COMPACT_ATOMS: atom_id res chain seq x y z
N MET A 1 -7.28 3.33 28.11
CA MET A 1 -7.73 4.20 27.00
C MET A 1 -9.21 3.96 26.83
N GLY A 2 -10.06 4.95 27.13
CA GLY A 2 -11.52 4.84 27.10
C GLY A 2 -12.15 4.96 25.70
N VAL A 3 -11.49 4.41 24.68
CA VAL A 3 -11.99 4.42 23.30
C VAL A 3 -12.68 3.08 23.05
N ALA A 4 -13.99 3.13 22.76
CA ALA A 4 -14.75 1.94 22.41
C ALA A 4 -14.43 1.51 20.96
N ALA A 5 -14.34 0.19 20.74
CA ALA A 5 -14.23 -0.33 19.39
C ALA A 5 -15.59 -0.23 18.69
N VAL A 6 -15.58 0.23 17.43
CA VAL A 6 -16.76 0.32 16.58
C VAL A 6 -16.61 -0.60 15.36
N PRO A 7 -17.72 -1.07 14.76
CA PRO A 7 -17.67 -1.81 13.51
C PRO A 7 -16.93 -1.03 12.41
N TRP A 8 -16.26 -1.73 11.48
CA TRP A 8 -15.47 -1.06 10.43
C TRP A 8 -16.27 -0.04 9.61
N ARG A 9 -17.54 -0.35 9.31
CA ARG A 9 -18.41 0.55 8.53
C ARG A 9 -18.96 1.73 9.33
N ALA A 10 -18.74 1.78 10.64
CA ALA A 10 -19.12 2.95 11.43
C ALA A 10 -18.23 4.16 11.09
N ASP A 11 -18.62 5.31 11.63
CA ASP A 11 -17.84 6.54 11.53
C ASP A 11 -16.48 6.44 12.25
N VAL A 12 -15.62 7.41 11.96
CA VAL A 12 -14.25 7.51 12.51
C VAL A 12 -14.31 7.59 14.05
N PRO A 13 -13.79 6.59 14.79
CA PRO A 13 -13.84 6.58 16.25
C PRO A 13 -12.74 7.43 16.89
N LEU A 14 -11.67 7.72 16.14
CA LEU A 14 -10.48 8.40 16.64
C LEU A 14 -9.75 9.10 15.48
N ARG A 15 -9.26 10.32 15.75
CA ARG A 15 -8.35 11.07 14.87
C ARG A 15 -6.98 11.19 15.55
N VAL A 16 -5.92 10.84 14.85
CA VAL A 16 -4.54 10.94 15.35
C VAL A 16 -3.78 11.97 14.52
N PHE A 17 -3.14 12.91 15.19
CA PHE A 17 -2.31 13.93 14.55
C PHE A 17 -0.84 13.67 14.89
N GLY A 18 0.06 13.89 13.94
CA GLY A 18 1.48 13.73 14.22
C GLY A 18 2.39 14.12 13.08
N ILE A 19 3.68 14.16 13.40
CA ILE A 19 4.76 14.34 12.43
C ILE A 19 5.55 13.04 12.41
N VAL A 20 5.67 12.42 11.24
CA VAL A 20 6.40 11.16 11.13
C VAL A 20 7.90 11.45 11.06
N PRO A 21 8.75 10.78 11.87
CA PRO A 21 10.19 10.97 11.77
C PRO A 21 10.69 10.58 10.38
N GLN A 22 11.36 11.52 9.70
CA GLN A 22 11.75 11.41 8.29
C GLN A 22 12.47 10.11 7.92
N GLN A 23 13.46 9.69 8.72
CA GLN A 23 14.23 8.47 8.48
C GLN A 23 13.40 7.19 8.60
N LEU A 24 12.25 7.26 9.26
CA LEU A 24 11.37 6.12 9.53
C LEU A 24 10.07 6.19 8.73
N GLU A 25 9.84 7.22 7.92
CA GLU A 25 8.56 7.44 7.22
C GLU A 25 8.12 6.20 6.45
N ARG A 26 8.98 5.69 5.57
CA ARG A 26 8.68 4.52 4.76
C ARG A 26 8.29 3.30 5.60
N ASN A 27 9.05 3.04 6.66
CA ASN A 27 8.81 1.90 7.55
C ASN A 27 7.53 2.08 8.37
N ARG A 28 7.23 3.30 8.81
CA ARG A 28 6.01 3.63 9.55
C ARG A 28 4.78 3.50 8.66
N LEU A 29 4.84 4.00 7.42
CA LEU A 29 3.76 3.87 6.45
C LEU A 29 3.43 2.40 6.16
N TRP A 30 4.46 1.56 5.96
CA TRP A 30 4.25 0.12 5.83
C TRP A 30 3.58 -0.48 7.07
N ARG A 31 4.09 -0.20 8.27
CA ARG A 31 3.50 -0.72 9.52
C ARG A 31 2.04 -0.30 9.70
N LEU A 32 1.69 0.93 9.34
CA LEU A 32 0.32 1.42 9.37
C LEU A 32 -0.57 0.70 8.35
N LEU A 33 -0.07 0.44 7.15
CA LEU A 33 -0.79 -0.34 6.14
C LEU A 33 -1.05 -1.77 6.60
N PHE A 34 -0.03 -2.48 7.06
CA PHE A 34 -0.19 -3.85 7.58
C PHE A 34 -1.24 -3.87 8.70
N ALA A 35 -1.12 -2.98 9.68
CA ALA A 35 -2.07 -2.90 10.77
C ALA A 35 -3.50 -2.59 10.32
N MET A 36 -3.67 -1.77 9.29
CA MET A 36 -4.98 -1.40 8.74
C MET A 36 -5.63 -2.59 8.04
N TYR A 37 -4.90 -3.24 7.13
CA TYR A 37 -5.39 -4.41 6.38
C TYR A 37 -5.71 -5.60 7.30
N GLU A 38 -4.94 -5.79 8.37
CA GLU A 38 -5.16 -6.85 9.37
C GLU A 38 -6.15 -6.45 10.48
N CYS A 39 -6.69 -5.23 10.46
CA CYS A 39 -7.54 -4.67 11.52
C CYS A 39 -6.92 -4.80 12.93
N SER A 40 -5.62 -4.56 13.04
CA SER A 40 -4.84 -4.69 14.27
C SER A 40 -4.37 -3.34 14.83
N SER A 41 -3.69 -3.34 15.99
CA SER A 41 -3.17 -2.13 16.63
C SER A 41 -4.26 -1.07 16.93
N ILE A 42 -4.19 0.12 16.31
CA ILE A 42 -5.20 1.19 16.43
C ILE A 42 -6.46 0.87 15.62
N TYR A 43 -6.33 0.08 14.55
CA TYR A 43 -7.44 -0.24 13.64
C TYR A 43 -8.38 -1.31 14.19
N ARG A 44 -8.01 -1.99 15.29
CA ARG A 44 -8.94 -2.85 16.04
C ARG A 44 -10.13 -2.09 16.63
N TYR A 45 -10.02 -0.76 16.73
CA TYR A 45 -11.09 0.10 17.23
C TYR A 45 -12.00 0.63 16.12
N GLY A 46 -11.69 0.40 14.84
CA GLY A 46 -12.42 0.92 13.68
C GLY A 46 -11.51 1.71 12.73
N ARG A 47 -12.11 2.56 11.89
CA ARG A 47 -11.41 3.35 10.87
C ARG A 47 -10.77 4.60 11.48
N VAL A 48 -9.62 4.42 12.12
CA VAL A 48 -8.86 5.53 12.69
C VAL A 48 -8.33 6.43 11.57
N GLU A 49 -8.66 7.72 11.64
CA GLU A 49 -8.17 8.75 10.72
C GLU A 49 -6.79 9.24 11.19
N LEU A 50 -5.84 9.29 10.27
CA LEU A 50 -4.49 9.76 10.54
C LEU A 50 -4.21 11.06 9.78
N ASN A 51 -3.89 12.12 10.51
CA ASN A 51 -3.49 13.41 9.97
C ASN A 51 -1.99 13.59 10.22
N LEU A 52 -1.17 13.16 9.26
CA LEU A 52 0.26 13.04 9.44
C LEU A 52 1.03 14.00 8.54
N PHE A 53 1.96 14.74 9.10
CA PHE A 53 3.02 15.36 8.30
C PHE A 53 3.99 14.28 7.83
N ILE A 54 4.13 14.17 6.51
CA ILE A 54 5.10 13.32 5.82
C ILE A 54 5.86 14.15 4.78
N SER A 55 7.04 13.69 4.39
CA SER A 55 7.79 14.32 3.30
C SER A 55 7.00 14.35 2.00
N GLU A 56 7.19 15.42 1.22
CA GLU A 56 6.63 15.54 -0.13
C GLU A 56 7.04 14.36 -1.03
N LYS A 57 8.21 13.77 -0.77
CA LYS A 57 8.65 12.54 -1.42
C LYS A 57 7.70 11.38 -1.18
N GLU A 58 7.41 11.06 0.08
CA GLU A 58 6.53 9.94 0.42
C GLU A 58 5.08 10.23 0.01
N TYR A 59 4.61 11.48 0.14
CA TYR A 59 3.31 11.87 -0.40
C TYR A 59 3.20 11.63 -1.92
N THR A 60 4.21 12.01 -2.69
CA THR A 60 4.26 11.80 -4.15
C THR A 60 4.21 10.32 -4.51
N VAL A 61 4.81 9.47 -3.68
CA VAL A 61 4.75 8.02 -3.84
C VAL A 61 3.35 7.48 -3.54
N LEU A 62 2.71 7.93 -2.46
CA LEU A 62 1.37 7.48 -2.07
C LEU A 62 0.30 7.87 -3.11
N THR A 63 0.48 9.00 -3.79
CA THR A 63 -0.46 9.51 -4.81
C THR A 63 0.00 9.29 -6.25
N ALA A 64 1.05 8.49 -6.46
CA ALA A 64 1.55 8.19 -7.81
C ALA A 64 0.46 7.49 -8.66
N LYS A 65 0.42 7.85 -9.95
CA LYS A 65 -0.49 7.24 -10.93
C LYS A 65 0.15 6.03 -11.62
N PRO A 66 -0.65 5.07 -12.12
CA PRO A 66 -0.15 3.98 -12.95
C PRO A 66 0.68 4.47 -14.14
N GLY A 67 1.60 3.63 -14.61
CA GLY A 67 2.54 3.92 -15.70
C GLY A 67 3.81 4.65 -15.26
N LYS A 68 3.81 5.33 -14.10
CA LYS A 68 5.01 5.97 -13.54
C LYS A 68 5.88 4.98 -12.77
N SER A 69 6.41 3.96 -13.46
CA SER A 69 7.13 2.80 -12.87
C SER A 69 8.29 3.09 -11.90
N LYS A 70 8.80 4.33 -11.82
CA LYS A 70 9.85 4.73 -10.86
C LYS A 70 9.31 5.14 -9.49
N ILE A 71 8.06 5.61 -9.43
CA ILE A 71 7.41 6.10 -8.20
C ILE A 71 6.15 5.31 -7.84
N TYR A 72 5.48 4.72 -8.83
CA TYR A 72 4.34 3.85 -8.64
C TYR A 72 4.84 2.47 -8.19
N GLN A 73 4.52 2.11 -6.96
CA GLN A 73 5.03 0.91 -6.29
C GLN A 73 3.93 0.23 -5.46
N ALA A 74 4.23 -0.94 -4.88
CA ALA A 74 3.28 -1.70 -4.05
C ALA A 74 2.65 -0.86 -2.92
N LEU A 75 3.45 -0.02 -2.26
CA LEU A 75 2.94 0.90 -1.22
C LEU A 75 1.85 1.83 -1.77
N THR A 76 2.00 2.31 -3.00
CA THR A 76 1.04 3.19 -3.67
C THR A 76 -0.30 2.49 -3.84
N VAL A 77 -0.27 1.28 -4.41
CA VAL A 77 -1.47 0.46 -4.63
C VAL A 77 -2.18 0.19 -3.32
N LEU A 78 -1.46 -0.30 -2.32
CA LEU A 78 -2.04 -0.67 -1.03
C LEU A 78 -2.58 0.56 -0.29
N ALA A 79 -1.93 1.71 -0.40
CA ALA A 79 -2.37 2.94 0.23
C ALA A 79 -3.61 3.53 -0.45
N GLN A 80 -3.64 3.62 -1.78
CA GLN A 80 -4.79 4.17 -2.51
C GLN A 80 -6.03 3.28 -2.40
N LEU A 81 -5.85 1.95 -2.36
CA LEU A 81 -6.97 1.04 -2.13
C LEU A 81 -7.42 1.05 -0.66
N GLY A 82 -6.48 1.20 0.26
CA GLY A 82 -6.72 1.09 1.70
C GLY A 82 -7.23 2.37 2.36
N TYR A 83 -6.80 3.53 1.87
CA TYR A 83 -7.11 4.84 2.42
C TYR A 83 -7.70 5.76 1.36
N GLU A 84 -8.62 6.60 1.78
CA GLU A 84 -8.86 7.90 1.18
C GLU A 84 -7.70 8.82 1.61
N ILE A 85 -6.94 9.30 0.62
CA ILE A 85 -5.73 10.10 0.82
C ILE A 85 -6.02 11.54 0.41
N GLU A 86 -6.00 12.46 1.35
CA GLU A 86 -6.20 13.88 1.09
C GLU A 86 -5.01 14.72 1.58
N LEU A 87 -4.57 15.65 0.74
CA LEU A 87 -3.58 16.64 1.11
C LEU A 87 -4.28 17.84 1.74
N LEU A 88 -4.08 18.03 3.05
CA LEU A 88 -4.68 19.13 3.79
C LEU A 88 -3.83 20.39 3.73
N HIS A 89 -2.50 20.25 3.77
CA HIS A 89 -1.58 21.39 3.79
C HIS A 89 -0.19 21.03 3.25
N LYS A 90 0.51 22.00 2.66
CA LYS A 90 1.93 21.89 2.31
C LYS A 90 2.68 23.03 2.98
N GLU A 91 3.63 22.68 3.84
CA GLU A 91 4.45 23.62 4.58
C GLU A 91 5.92 23.49 4.17
N PRO A 92 6.62 24.58 3.80
CA PRO A 92 8.04 24.53 3.49
C PRO A 92 8.88 24.01 4.66
N TRP A 93 9.97 23.28 4.36
CA TRP A 93 10.88 22.79 5.41
C TRP A 93 11.47 23.91 6.28
N SER A 94 11.65 25.10 5.72
CA SER A 94 12.17 26.27 6.44
C SER A 94 11.32 26.69 7.63
N SER A 95 10.04 26.30 7.66
CA SER A 95 9.13 26.62 8.76
C SER A 95 9.30 25.70 9.97
N PHE A 96 10.06 24.61 9.85
CA PHE A 96 10.30 23.66 10.94
C PHE A 96 11.73 23.76 11.47
N ALA A 97 11.88 23.74 12.79
CA ALA A 97 13.17 23.58 13.43
C ALA A 97 13.69 22.14 13.20
N THR A 98 14.53 21.96 12.18
CA THR A 98 15.12 20.64 11.89
C THR A 98 16.37 20.42 12.74
N ASN A 99 16.46 19.29 13.46
CA ASN A 99 17.63 18.90 14.27
C ASN A 99 18.88 18.50 13.44
N LEU A 100 18.91 18.74 12.13
CA LEU A 100 20.10 18.48 11.33
C LEU A 100 21.11 19.60 11.56
N LYS A 101 22.18 19.26 12.27
CA LYS A 101 23.36 20.10 12.58
C LYS A 101 23.96 20.84 11.37
N ASN A 102 23.59 20.48 10.14
CA ASN A 102 24.17 20.98 8.90
C ASN A 102 23.17 21.73 7.99
N GLY A 103 21.93 21.99 8.44
CA GLY A 103 20.91 22.67 7.61
C GLY A 103 20.49 21.89 6.34
N LYS A 104 20.95 20.65 6.20
CA LYS A 104 20.58 19.74 5.08
C LYS A 104 19.27 19.04 5.41
N LEU A 105 18.46 18.79 4.38
CA LEU A 105 17.27 17.94 4.50
C LEU A 105 17.66 16.53 4.98
N ALA A 106 16.89 15.91 5.89
CA ALA A 106 17.19 14.54 6.34
C ALA A 106 16.99 13.52 5.21
N ILE A 107 16.14 13.84 4.24
CA ILE A 107 15.92 13.07 3.02
C ILE A 107 16.52 13.86 1.85
N PRO A 108 17.54 13.31 1.16
CA PRO A 108 18.12 13.95 -0.01
C PRO A 108 17.08 14.19 -1.09
N LYS A 109 17.15 15.36 -1.74
CA LYS A 109 16.41 15.60 -2.98
C LYS A 109 16.85 14.56 -4.01
N THR A 110 15.89 13.87 -4.60
CA THR A 110 16.16 13.02 -5.76
C THR A 110 15.71 13.78 -7.00
N VAL A 111 16.41 13.63 -8.13
CA VAL A 111 16.08 14.31 -9.39
C VAL A 111 14.62 14.04 -9.84
N GLN A 112 14.03 12.94 -9.37
CA GLN A 112 12.72 12.47 -9.82
C GLN A 112 11.56 12.84 -8.89
N VAL A 113 11.83 13.22 -7.64
CA VAL A 113 10.78 13.48 -6.65
C VAL A 113 11.09 14.74 -5.86
N PRO A 114 10.18 15.75 -5.86
CA PRO A 114 10.37 16.95 -5.06
C PRO A 114 10.35 16.61 -3.57
N ASN A 115 11.09 17.38 -2.78
CA ASN A 115 11.18 17.16 -1.35
C ASN A 115 11.39 18.47 -0.58
N ASP A 116 10.73 19.54 -1.02
CA ASP A 116 10.89 20.89 -0.49
C ASP A 116 9.90 21.22 0.62
N HIS A 117 8.86 20.39 0.77
CA HIS A 117 7.78 20.60 1.72
C HIS A 117 7.55 19.37 2.60
N LEU A 118 7.01 19.64 3.79
CA LEU A 118 6.22 18.70 4.54
C LEU A 118 4.76 18.81 4.11
N CYS A 119 4.15 17.66 3.84
CA CYS A 119 2.75 17.55 3.45
C CYS A 119 1.95 17.03 4.65
N LEU A 120 0.98 17.80 5.15
CA LEU A 120 -0.03 17.28 6.07
C LEU A 120 -1.03 16.48 5.25
N VAL A 121 -1.03 15.17 5.46
CA VAL A 121 -1.86 14.23 4.71
C VAL A 121 -2.84 13.57 5.66
N ARG A 122 -4.12 13.61 5.28
CA ARG A 122 -5.18 12.84 5.90
C ARG A 122 -5.27 11.47 5.23
N LEU A 123 -5.20 10.43 6.04
CA LEU A 123 -5.36 9.04 5.64
C LEU A 123 -6.56 8.47 6.41
N THR A 124 -7.67 8.28 5.72
CA THR A 124 -8.89 7.69 6.30
C THR A 124 -9.11 6.33 5.69
N PRO A 125 -9.15 5.22 6.46
CA PRO A 125 -9.39 3.91 5.88
C PRO A 125 -10.71 3.88 5.09
N GLN A 126 -10.68 3.25 3.91
CA GLN A 126 -11.84 3.11 3.04
C GLN A 126 -12.92 2.26 3.70
N GLU A 127 -14.15 2.76 3.75
CA GLU A 127 -15.28 2.05 4.37
C GLU A 127 -15.56 0.71 3.66
N ASN A 128 -15.42 0.71 2.33
CA ASN A 128 -15.71 -0.44 1.47
C ASN A 128 -14.48 -1.34 1.22
N LEU A 129 -13.37 -1.16 1.94
CA LEU A 129 -12.14 -1.94 1.73
C LEU A 129 -12.40 -3.45 1.76
N PHE A 130 -13.12 -3.90 2.80
CA PHE A 130 -13.43 -5.32 3.04
C PHE A 130 -14.79 -5.75 2.44
N THR A 131 -15.19 -5.12 1.33
CA THR A 131 -16.31 -5.62 0.50
C THR A 131 -15.78 -6.65 -0.51
N GLY A 132 -16.48 -7.77 -0.71
CA GLY A 132 -16.07 -8.82 -1.63
C GLY A 132 -15.22 -9.93 -0.99
N GLY A 133 -14.14 -10.34 -1.67
CA GLY A 133 -13.27 -11.44 -1.26
C GLY A 133 -12.14 -11.02 -0.31
N LEU A 134 -11.74 -9.75 -0.34
CA LEU A 134 -10.72 -9.23 0.57
C LEU A 134 -11.25 -9.09 2.01
N LYS A 135 -10.61 -9.78 2.95
CA LYS A 135 -10.97 -9.83 4.37
C LYS A 135 -9.71 -9.65 5.23
N PRO A 136 -9.82 -9.21 6.50
CA PRO A 136 -8.67 -9.13 7.38
C PRO A 136 -7.88 -10.44 7.50
N SER A 137 -8.59 -11.58 7.45
CA SER A 137 -7.99 -12.92 7.55
C SER A 137 -7.13 -13.34 6.35
N ASN A 138 -7.29 -12.71 5.18
CA ASN A 138 -6.52 -13.02 3.96
C ASN A 138 -5.71 -11.81 3.46
N ALA A 139 -5.65 -10.74 4.26
CA ALA A 139 -5.05 -9.48 3.85
C ALA A 139 -3.52 -9.57 3.69
N SER A 140 -2.86 -10.42 4.49
CA SER A 140 -1.42 -10.69 4.35
C SER A 140 -1.08 -11.29 2.98
N THR A 141 -1.90 -12.22 2.50
CA THR A 141 -1.79 -12.80 1.14
C THR A 141 -1.97 -11.74 0.06
N PHE A 142 -2.97 -10.86 0.21
CA PHE A 142 -3.20 -9.76 -0.73
C PHE A 142 -1.99 -8.81 -0.79
N ILE A 143 -1.51 -8.35 0.37
CA ILE A 143 -0.33 -7.48 0.47
C ILE A 143 0.87 -8.13 -0.21
N PHE A 144 1.07 -9.42 0.06
CA PHE A 144 2.14 -10.19 -0.53
C PHE A 144 2.04 -10.27 -2.06
N MET A 145 0.87 -10.62 -2.59
CA MET A 145 0.62 -10.64 -4.03
C MET A 145 0.94 -9.29 -4.68
N VAL A 146 0.47 -8.18 -4.09
CA VAL A 146 0.78 -6.84 -4.60
C VAL A 146 2.28 -6.58 -4.56
N LYS A 147 2.99 -6.90 -3.47
CA LYS A 147 4.46 -6.74 -3.41
C LYS A 147 5.16 -7.54 -4.51
N GLN A 148 4.75 -8.79 -4.75
CA GLN A 148 5.31 -9.66 -5.78
C GLN A 148 5.08 -9.16 -7.21
N SER A 149 3.97 -8.44 -7.44
CA SER A 149 3.70 -7.77 -8.72
C SER A 149 4.69 -6.65 -9.04
N PHE A 150 5.29 -6.04 -8.01
CA PHE A 150 6.29 -4.97 -8.17
C PHE A 150 7.74 -5.45 -8.11
N ALA A 151 8.01 -6.76 -8.04
CA ALA A 151 9.37 -7.29 -8.21
C ALA A 151 9.91 -7.06 -9.63
N LYS A 152 9.02 -7.11 -10.63
CA LYS A 152 9.30 -6.79 -12.05
C LYS A 152 8.18 -5.89 -12.60
N PRO A 153 8.11 -4.62 -12.21
CA PRO A 153 6.93 -3.78 -12.47
C PRO A 153 6.63 -3.57 -13.96
N LYS A 154 7.65 -3.69 -14.82
CA LYS A 154 7.55 -3.53 -16.28
C LYS A 154 7.30 -4.85 -17.03
N SER A 155 7.32 -6.01 -16.35
CA SER A 155 7.02 -7.28 -17.03
C SER A 155 5.54 -7.32 -17.42
N LYS A 156 5.23 -8.06 -18.48
CA LYS A 156 3.84 -8.29 -18.88
C LYS A 156 3.12 -9.00 -17.76
N LEU A 157 1.84 -8.65 -17.59
CA LEU A 157 0.95 -9.25 -16.62
C LEU A 157 0.82 -10.77 -16.84
N THR A 158 0.68 -11.19 -18.09
CA THR A 158 0.60 -12.62 -18.48
C THR A 158 1.81 -13.42 -18.02
N ASP A 159 3.02 -12.89 -18.21
CA ASP A 159 4.26 -13.57 -17.83
C ASP A 159 4.32 -13.77 -16.32
N ARG A 160 3.79 -12.79 -15.56
CA ARG A 160 3.73 -12.88 -14.10
C ARG A 160 2.66 -13.87 -13.62
N LEU A 161 1.47 -13.85 -14.21
CA LEU A 161 0.40 -14.79 -13.86
C LEU A 161 0.79 -16.24 -14.18
N ASN A 162 1.46 -16.46 -15.32
CA ASN A 162 1.97 -17.78 -15.67
C ASN A 162 3.05 -18.26 -14.67
N SER A 163 3.84 -17.34 -14.09
CA SER A 163 4.79 -17.70 -13.01
C SER A 163 4.12 -18.09 -11.68
N TRP A 164 2.82 -17.85 -11.55
CA TRP A 164 1.98 -18.33 -10.44
C TRP A 164 1.21 -19.60 -10.81
N SER A 165 1.60 -20.28 -11.90
CA SER A 165 0.99 -21.50 -12.43
C SER A 165 -0.50 -21.35 -12.78
N LEU A 166 -0.88 -20.18 -13.28
CA LEU A 166 -2.25 -19.91 -13.75
C LEU A 166 -2.37 -20.23 -15.24
N ASP A 167 -2.72 -21.48 -15.56
CA ASP A 167 -2.86 -21.99 -16.94
C ASP A 167 -3.92 -21.26 -17.79
N ASN A 168 -4.75 -20.41 -17.18
CA ASN A 168 -5.83 -19.66 -17.83
C ASN A 168 -5.73 -18.14 -17.67
N SER A 169 -4.51 -17.60 -17.55
CA SER A 169 -4.26 -16.15 -17.38
C SER A 169 -4.97 -15.28 -18.43
N ASP A 170 -5.00 -15.71 -19.69
CA ASP A 170 -5.68 -15.00 -20.78
C ASP A 170 -7.21 -14.88 -20.59
N ARG A 171 -7.85 -15.93 -20.08
CA ARG A 171 -9.29 -15.94 -19.82
C ARG A 171 -9.62 -15.03 -18.64
N LEU A 172 -8.77 -15.06 -17.59
CA LEU A 172 -8.88 -14.21 -16.42
C LEU A 172 -8.75 -12.72 -16.80
N LEU A 173 -7.73 -12.35 -17.56
CA LEU A 173 -7.53 -10.96 -17.99
C LEU A 173 -8.69 -10.45 -18.86
N LYS A 174 -9.22 -11.30 -19.74
CA LYS A 174 -10.39 -10.95 -20.55
C LYS A 174 -11.64 -10.74 -19.68
N ALA A 175 -11.86 -11.57 -18.66
CA ALA A 175 -12.98 -11.42 -17.73
C ALA A 175 -12.89 -10.16 -16.86
N LEU A 176 -11.67 -9.71 -16.57
CA LEU A 176 -11.40 -8.48 -15.82
C LEU A 176 -11.27 -7.24 -16.72
N GLU A 177 -11.46 -7.38 -18.03
CA GLU A 177 -11.30 -6.31 -19.03
C GLU A 177 -9.89 -5.67 -19.02
N ILE A 178 -8.88 -6.41 -18.56
CA ILE A 178 -7.49 -5.94 -18.50
C ILE A 178 -6.79 -6.25 -19.83
N PRO A 179 -6.14 -5.27 -20.49
CA PRO A 179 -5.42 -5.51 -21.74
C PRO A 179 -4.29 -6.53 -21.56
N LYS A 180 -4.21 -7.54 -22.44
CA LYS A 180 -3.16 -8.59 -22.40
C LYS A 180 -1.73 -8.05 -22.40
N LYS A 181 -1.50 -6.90 -23.05
CA LYS A 181 -0.18 -6.25 -23.15
C LYS A 181 0.13 -5.32 -21.97
N ALA A 182 -0.77 -5.21 -20.99
CA ALA A 182 -0.53 -4.38 -19.81
C ALA A 182 0.65 -4.92 -18.99
N ALA A 183 1.50 -4.02 -18.53
CA ALA A 183 2.48 -4.30 -17.49
C ALA A 183 1.84 -4.14 -16.11
N MET A 184 2.40 -4.79 -15.09
CA MET A 184 1.91 -4.66 -13.72
C MET A 184 1.79 -3.20 -13.28
N CYS A 185 2.81 -2.37 -13.54
CA CYS A 185 2.79 -0.97 -13.13
C CYS A 185 1.73 -0.11 -13.84
N ASN A 186 1.03 -0.62 -14.84
CA ASN A 186 0.00 0.11 -15.57
C ASN A 186 -1.40 -0.12 -15.01
N LEU A 187 -1.56 -1.07 -14.08
CA LEU A 187 -2.83 -1.40 -13.45
C LEU A 187 -3.19 -0.37 -12.37
N TYR A 188 -4.49 -0.05 -12.27
CA TYR A 188 -5.02 0.74 -11.17
C TYR A 188 -5.09 -0.09 -9.88
N PRO A 189 -5.10 0.54 -8.70
CA PRO A 189 -5.18 -0.18 -7.42
C PRO A 189 -6.35 -1.19 -7.35
N GLU A 190 -7.49 -0.83 -7.91
CA GLU A 190 -8.72 -1.64 -7.95
C GLU A 190 -8.53 -2.92 -8.78
N ASP A 191 -7.74 -2.86 -9.85
CA ASP A 191 -7.45 -4.02 -10.70
C ASP A 191 -6.70 -5.10 -9.91
N TYR A 192 -5.84 -4.71 -8.96
CA TYR A 192 -5.17 -5.67 -8.08
C TYR A 192 -6.16 -6.34 -7.12
N LYS A 193 -7.13 -5.61 -6.59
CA LYS A 193 -8.18 -6.18 -5.73
C LYS A 193 -9.02 -7.19 -6.53
N ARG A 194 -9.49 -6.79 -7.72
CA ARG A 194 -10.27 -7.67 -8.62
C ARG A 194 -9.49 -8.91 -9.01
N LEU A 195 -8.19 -8.76 -9.32
CA LEU A 195 -7.31 -9.88 -9.62
C LEU A 195 -7.23 -10.84 -8.43
N PHE A 196 -6.99 -10.32 -7.22
CA PHE A 196 -6.92 -11.13 -6.01
C PHE A 196 -8.21 -11.90 -5.75
N GLU A 197 -9.36 -11.24 -5.84
CA GLU A 197 -10.67 -11.86 -5.61
C GLU A 197 -10.99 -12.94 -6.67
N ALA A 198 -10.63 -12.69 -7.93
CA ALA A 198 -10.80 -13.68 -8.98
C ALA A 198 -9.88 -14.90 -8.79
N LEU A 199 -8.67 -14.69 -8.26
CA LEU A 199 -7.73 -15.76 -7.94
C LEU A 199 -8.19 -16.61 -6.75
N GLN A 200 -8.78 -15.99 -5.73
CA GLN A 200 -9.37 -16.71 -4.60
C GLN A 200 -10.53 -17.61 -4.97
N ASN A 201 -11.30 -17.22 -5.98
CA ASN A 201 -12.42 -18.01 -6.49
C ASN A 201 -11.98 -19.11 -7.47
N SER A 202 -10.70 -19.14 -7.85
CA SER A 202 -10.14 -20.25 -8.61
C SER A 202 -9.49 -21.23 -7.64
N ASP A 203 -9.85 -22.52 -7.71
CA ASP A 203 -9.31 -23.59 -6.86
C ASP A 203 -7.77 -23.75 -6.94
N MET A 204 -7.09 -22.95 -7.77
CA MET A 204 -5.67 -23.04 -8.14
C MET A 204 -4.74 -22.18 -7.25
N PHE A 205 -5.22 -21.17 -6.53
CA PHE A 205 -4.34 -20.16 -5.91
C PHE A 205 -3.86 -20.52 -4.49
N ALA A 206 -4.58 -21.40 -3.78
CA ALA A 206 -4.28 -21.71 -2.38
C ALA A 206 -3.02 -22.59 -2.17
N GLU A 207 -2.59 -23.34 -3.19
CA GLU A 207 -1.48 -24.31 -3.03
C GLU A 207 -0.14 -23.79 -3.59
N THR A 208 -0.15 -23.00 -4.67
CA THR A 208 1.08 -22.66 -5.42
C THR A 208 1.84 -21.46 -4.89
N LEU A 209 1.17 -20.49 -4.26
CA LEU A 209 1.84 -19.29 -3.74
C LEU A 209 2.56 -19.52 -2.39
N PHE A 210 2.16 -20.56 -1.64
CA PHE A 210 2.48 -20.71 -0.23
C PHE A 210 3.57 -21.74 0.09
N HIS A 211 3.93 -22.62 -0.85
CA HIS A 211 4.94 -23.64 -0.58
C HIS A 211 6.38 -23.12 -0.55
N ASP A 212 6.70 -22.05 -1.29
CA ASP A 212 8.11 -21.59 -1.40
C ASP A 212 8.50 -20.49 -0.39
N GLU A 213 7.56 -19.68 0.11
CA GLU A 213 7.93 -18.52 0.94
C GLU A 213 7.78 -18.68 2.46
N VAL A 214 7.03 -19.68 2.96
CA VAL A 214 7.11 -20.06 4.38
C VAL A 214 8.53 -20.55 4.73
N LEU A 215 9.25 -21.11 3.76
CA LEU A 215 10.66 -21.48 3.88
C LEU A 215 11.64 -20.29 3.73
N ALA A 216 11.27 -19.26 2.98
CA ALA A 216 12.13 -18.07 2.79
C ALA A 216 12.01 -17.07 3.95
N SER A 217 10.79 -16.81 4.43
CA SER A 217 10.52 -15.85 5.51
C SER A 217 10.99 -16.33 6.90
N THR A 218 11.05 -17.64 7.13
CA THR A 218 11.68 -18.22 8.33
C THR A 218 13.21 -18.13 8.32
N ARG A 219 13.85 -17.96 7.16
CA ARG A 219 15.32 -17.79 7.05
C ARG A 219 15.77 -16.34 7.22
N THR A 220 14.91 -15.35 6.96
CA THR A 220 15.30 -13.92 7.01
C THR A 220 14.88 -13.20 8.29
N MET A 221 14.27 -13.89 9.26
CA MET A 221 14.00 -13.33 10.61
C MET A 221 15.16 -13.50 11.61
N TYR A 222 16.32 -13.99 11.16
CA TYR A 222 17.52 -14.20 12.00
C TYR A 222 18.81 -13.51 11.50
N LEU A 223 18.70 -12.45 10.68
CA LEU A 223 19.83 -11.58 10.29
C LEU A 223 19.35 -10.13 10.17
#